data_AF-A0A948AMF3-F1
#
_entry.id   AF-A0A948AMF3-F1
#
_cell.length_a   1.000
_cell.length_b   1.000
_cell.length_c   1.000
_cell.angle_alpha   90.00
_cell.angle_beta   90.00
_cell.angle_gamma   90.00
#
_symmetry.space_group_name_H-M   'P 1'
#
loop_
_entity.id
_entity.type
_entity.pdbx_description
1 polymer ?
#
loop_
_entity_poly.entity_id
_entity_poly.type
_entity_poly.pdbx_seq_one_letter_code
_entity_poly.pdbx_strand_id
1 'polypeptide(L)'
;MVLEVTRDIVSDLWPLYRCGEASTDSRRMVDAYLAADRDFAARLRESDRLTGAMPAYRLSPDAELRMLHDARERARMKMILIGGVITLGGIALLGALSLAFFRFSG
;
A
#
# COMPACT_ATOMS: atom_id res chain seq x y z
N MET A 1 5.28 -31.62 -2.07
CA MET A 1 5.82 -31.34 -3.43
C MET A 1 7.15 -30.64 -3.23
N VAL A 2 8.22 -31.16 -3.82
CA VAL A 2 9.48 -30.41 -3.90
C VAL A 2 9.28 -29.40 -5.03
N LEU A 3 9.29 -28.12 -4.69
CA LEU A 3 9.32 -27.07 -5.71
C LEU A 3 10.74 -27.04 -6.27
N GLU A 4 10.88 -27.43 -7.53
CA GLU A 4 12.14 -27.27 -8.26
C GLU A 4 12.43 -25.78 -8.40
N VAL A 5 13.66 -25.39 -8.05
CA VAL A 5 14.09 -24.00 -8.17
C VAL A 5 14.36 -23.72 -9.65
N THR A 6 13.52 -22.91 -10.26
CA THR A 6 13.66 -22.54 -11.68
C THR A 6 14.35 -21.19 -11.85
N ARG A 7 14.80 -20.94 -13.07
CA ARG A 7 15.36 -19.65 -13.48
C ARG A 7 14.40 -18.49 -13.21
N ASP A 8 13.11 -18.72 -13.42
CA ASP A 8 12.07 -17.70 -13.25
C ASP A 8 11.90 -17.34 -11.77
N ILE A 9 11.85 -18.36 -10.90
CA ILE A 9 11.79 -18.15 -9.44
C ILE A 9 12.99 -17.34 -8.97
N VAL A 10 14.19 -17.64 -9.47
CA VAL A 10 15.40 -16.89 -9.10
C VAL A 10 15.37 -15.47 -9.65
N SER A 11 14.80 -15.25 -10.84
CA SER A 11 14.60 -13.92 -11.41
C SER A 11 13.63 -13.09 -10.59
N ASP A 12 12.53 -13.68 -10.12
CA ASP A 12 11.53 -13.02 -9.28
C ASP A 12 12.08 -12.67 -7.89
N LEU A 13 12.92 -13.54 -7.32
CA LEU A 13 13.57 -13.30 -6.02
C LEU A 13 14.76 -12.35 -6.10
N TRP A 14 15.31 -12.10 -7.29
CA TRP A 14 16.52 -11.30 -7.48
C TRP A 14 16.44 -9.88 -6.89
N PRO A 15 15.36 -9.10 -7.09
CA PRO A 15 15.25 -7.77 -6.49
C PRO A 15 15.27 -7.82 -4.96
N LEU A 16 14.53 -8.75 -4.35
CA LEU A 16 14.49 -8.93 -2.90
C LEU A 16 15.84 -9.39 -2.33
N TYR A 17 16.53 -10.28 -3.06
CA TYR A 17 17.88 -10.73 -2.72
C TYR A 17 18.86 -9.55 -2.69
N ARG A 18 18.76 -8.64 -3.67
CA ARG A 18 19.63 -7.46 -3.81
C ARG A 18 19.35 -6.35 -2.80
N CYS A 19 18.08 -6.09 -2.48
CA CYS A 19 17.70 -5.13 -1.44
C CYS A 19 17.94 -5.67 -0.01
N GLY A 20 18.23 -6.97 0.12
CA GLY A 20 18.48 -7.63 1.40
C GLY A 20 17.23 -7.97 2.20
N GLU A 21 16.06 -7.88 1.57
CA GLU A 21 14.75 -8.19 2.14
C GLU A 21 14.35 -9.67 1.93
N ALA A 22 15.10 -10.41 1.11
CA ALA A 22 14.90 -11.85 0.98
C ALA A 22 15.23 -12.59 2.28
N SER A 23 14.37 -13.55 2.65
CA SER A 23 14.59 -14.42 3.81
C SER A 23 15.91 -15.19 3.69
N THR A 24 16.48 -15.60 4.84
CA THR A 24 17.72 -16.40 4.87
C THR A 24 17.63 -17.67 4.02
N ASP A 25 16.46 -18.30 4.00
CA ASP A 25 16.25 -19.53 3.22
C ASP A 25 16.21 -19.25 1.72
N SER A 26 15.46 -18.23 1.32
CA SER A 26 15.40 -17.77 -0.07
C SER A 26 16.77 -17.33 -0.60
N ARG A 27 17.60 -16.71 0.25
CA ARG A 27 18.97 -16.31 -0.12
C ARG A 27 19.85 -17.51 -0.40
N ARG A 28 19.87 -18.50 0.50
CA ARG A 28 20.62 -19.76 0.28
C ARG A 28 20.21 -20.45 -1.00
N MET A 29 18.91 -20.45 -1.30
CA MET A 29 18.37 -21.04 -2.52
C MET A 29 18.87 -20.32 -3.78
N VAL A 30 18.81 -18.97 -3.79
CA VAL A 30 19.34 -18.16 -4.89
C VAL A 30 20.86 -18.36 -5.04
N ASP A 31 21.62 -18.36 -3.94
CA ASP A 31 23.07 -18.57 -3.96
C ASP A 31 23.44 -19.93 -4.57
N ALA A 32 22.74 -21.00 -4.16
CA ALA A 32 22.95 -22.34 -4.69
C ALA A 32 22.68 -22.40 -6.21
N TYR A 33 21.60 -21.77 -6.68
CA TYR A 33 21.26 -21.74 -8.09
C TYR A 33 22.26 -20.94 -8.93
N LEU A 34 22.67 -19.76 -8.45
CA LEU A 34 23.64 -18.90 -9.15
C LEU A 34 25.07 -19.49 -9.14
N ALA A 35 25.40 -20.31 -8.15
CA ALA A 35 26.66 -21.06 -8.13
C ALA A 35 26.70 -22.13 -9.24
N ALA A 36 25.55 -22.73 -9.56
CA ALA A 36 25.42 -23.74 -10.61
C ALA A 36 25.37 -23.13 -12.03
N ASP A 37 24.76 -21.96 -12.22
CA ASP A 37 24.65 -21.28 -13.53
C ASP A 37 25.33 -19.89 -13.48
N ARG A 38 26.64 -19.88 -13.73
CA ARG A 38 27.49 -18.68 -13.72
C ARG A 38 27.11 -17.67 -14.80
N ASP A 39 26.64 -18.14 -15.96
CA ASP A 39 26.26 -17.29 -17.09
C ASP A 39 24.95 -16.56 -16.81
N PHE A 40 23.98 -17.25 -16.21
CA PHE A 40 22.76 -16.62 -15.73
C PHE A 40 23.02 -15.60 -14.62
N ALA A 41 23.93 -15.91 -13.68
CA ALA A 41 24.35 -14.97 -12.65
C ALA A 41 25.01 -13.71 -13.23
N ALA A 42 25.78 -13.83 -14.31
CA ALA A 42 26.34 -12.67 -15.01
C ALA A 42 25.24 -11.81 -15.65
N ARG A 43 24.26 -12.43 -16.31
CA ARG A 43 23.13 -11.71 -16.94
C ARG A 43 22.26 -10.97 -15.92
N LEU A 44 21.94 -11.58 -14.78
CA LEU A 44 21.19 -10.94 -13.69
C LEU A 44 21.91 -9.71 -13.10
N ARG A 45 23.24 -9.77 -13.00
CA ARG A 45 24.05 -8.64 -12.55
C ARG A 45 24.06 -7.51 -13.58
N GLU A 46 24.06 -7.84 -14.86
CA GLU A 46 24.05 -6.84 -15.93
C GLU A 46 22.68 -6.17 -16.10
N SER A 47 21.58 -6.92 -16.00
CA SER A 47 20.23 -6.34 -16.01
C SER A 47 20.01 -5.34 -14.88
N ASP A 48 20.64 -5.59 -13.74
CA ASP A 48 20.56 -4.70 -12.58
C ASP A 48 21.32 -3.38 -12.78
N ARG A 49 22.47 -3.42 -13.48
CA ARG A 49 23.19 -2.19 -13.86
C ARG A 49 22.37 -1.31 -14.79
N LEU A 50 21.64 -1.92 -15.72
CA LEU A 50 20.73 -1.21 -16.63
C LEU A 50 19.53 -0.61 -15.87
N THR A 51 19.03 -1.30 -14.85
CA THR A 51 17.87 -0.85 -14.05
C THR A 51 18.26 0.22 -13.04
N GLY A 52 19.47 0.17 -12.46
CA GLY A 52 19.99 1.21 -11.57
C GLY A 52 20.22 2.57 -12.25
N ALA A 53 20.15 2.63 -13.59
CA ALA A 53 20.16 3.87 -14.35
C ALA A 53 18.78 4.55 -14.43
N MET A 54 17.70 3.91 -13.95
CA MET A 54 16.43 4.62 -13.75
C MET A 54 16.59 5.56 -12.56
N PRO A 55 16.42 6.89 -12.74
CA PRO A 55 16.39 7.80 -11.61
C PRO A 55 15.25 7.37 -10.70
N ALA A 56 15.58 7.06 -9.44
CA ALA A 56 14.58 6.82 -8.42
C ALA A 56 13.61 8.00 -8.43
N TYR A 57 12.38 7.77 -8.91
CA TYR A 57 11.34 8.78 -8.99
C TYR A 57 10.87 9.08 -7.56
N ARG A 58 11.71 9.78 -6.79
CA ARG A 58 11.29 10.41 -5.56
C ARG A 58 10.28 11.46 -5.98
N LEU A 59 9.03 11.31 -5.55
CA LEU A 59 8.07 12.39 -5.65
C LEU A 59 8.75 13.65 -5.11
N SER A 60 8.69 14.75 -5.85
CA SER A 60 9.10 16.04 -5.30
C SER A 60 8.35 16.24 -3.98
N PRO A 61 8.98 16.72 -2.90
CA PRO A 61 8.33 16.97 -1.61
C PRO A 61 7.01 17.75 -1.75
N ASP A 62 6.93 18.63 -2.75
CA ASP A 62 5.71 19.38 -3.05
C ASP A 62 4.55 18.51 -3.54
N ALA A 63 4.84 17.44 -4.28
CA ALA A 63 3.83 16.50 -4.76
C ALA A 63 3.25 15.67 -3.60
N GLU A 64 4.09 15.26 -2.65
CA GLU A 64 3.67 14.54 -1.46
C GLU A 64 2.79 15.42 -0.55
N LEU A 65 3.20 16.68 -0.33
CA LEU A 65 2.40 17.66 0.43
C LEU A 65 1.04 17.92 -0.21
N ARG A 66 0.97 18.06 -1.52
CA ARG A 66 -0.30 18.23 -2.25
C ARG A 66 -1.24 17.03 -2.06
N MET A 67 -0.71 15.81 -2.15
CA MET A 67 -1.52 14.60 -1.96
C MET A 67 -2.07 14.50 -0.53
N LEU A 68 -1.27 14.86 0.48
CA LEU A 68 -1.72 14.91 1.87
C LEU A 68 -2.80 15.96 2.08
N HIS A 69 -2.64 17.13 1.46
CA HIS A 69 -3.63 18.21 1.54
C HIS A 69 -4.97 17.78 0.92
N ASP A 70 -4.94 17.23 -0.29
CA ASP A 70 -6.12 16.73 -0.98
C ASP A 70 -6.83 15.61 -0.19
N ALA A 71 -6.05 14.69 0.39
CA ALA A 71 -6.59 13.62 1.22
C ALA A 71 -7.28 14.19 2.48
N ARG A 72 -6.65 15.17 3.14
CA ARG A 72 -7.20 15.84 4.33
C ARG A 72 -8.49 16.59 4.02
N GLU A 73 -8.55 17.29 2.90
CA GLU A 73 -9.70 18.08 2.48
C GLU A 73 -10.90 17.18 2.16
N ARG A 74 -10.66 16.07 1.45
CA ARG A 74 -11.69 15.04 1.20
C ARG A 74 -12.20 14.41 2.49
N ALA A 75 -11.30 14.10 3.43
CA ALA A 75 -11.67 13.52 4.72
C ALA A 75 -12.52 14.51 5.55
N ARG A 76 -12.12 15.78 5.60
CA ARG A 76 -12.86 16.84 6.30
C ARG A 76 -14.26 17.01 5.71
N MET A 77 -14.38 17.05 4.37
CA MET A 77 -15.67 17.18 3.70
C MET A 77 -16.62 16.02 4.06
N LYS A 78 -16.11 14.77 4.03
CA LYS A 78 -16.88 13.59 4.44
C LYS A 78 -17.34 13.68 5.89
N MET A 79 -16.46 14.12 6.79
CA MET A 79 -16.78 14.26 8.21
C MET A 79 -17.89 15.28 8.45
N ILE A 80 -17.85 16.43 7.77
CA ILE A 80 -18.90 17.46 7.87
C ILE A 80 -20.23 16.92 7.34
N LEU A 81 -20.23 16.22 6.20
CA LEU A 81 -21.45 15.70 5.60
C LEU A 81 -22.12 14.64 6.48
N ILE A 82 -21.34 13.66 6.98
CA ILE A 82 -21.85 12.61 7.87
C ILE A 82 -22.31 13.21 9.21
N GLY A 83 -21.50 14.08 9.82
CA GLY A 83 -21.85 14.75 11.07
C GLY A 83 -23.11 15.61 10.94
N GLY A 84 -23.27 16.31 9.82
CA GLY A 84 -24.46 17.09 9.50
C GLY A 84 -25.72 16.24 9.43
N VAL A 85 -25.68 15.10 8.73
CA VAL A 85 -26.82 14.17 8.62
C VAL A 85 -27.21 13.60 9.98
N ILE A 86 -26.24 13.15 10.77
CA ILE A 86 -26.49 12.60 12.12
C ILE A 86 -27.12 13.66 13.03
N THR A 87 -26.60 14.89 12.99
CA THR A 87 -27.09 15.99 13.83
C THR A 87 -28.52 16.39 13.46
N LEU A 88 -28.80 16.59 12.17
CA LEU A 88 -30.14 16.90 11.67
C LEU A 88 -31.14 15.80 12.00
N GLY A 89 -30.77 14.53 11.77
CA GLY A 89 -31.61 13.39 12.10
C GLY A 89 -31.91 13.31 13.61
N GLY A 90 -30.90 13.54 14.45
CA GLY A 90 -31.05 13.58 15.90
C GLY A 90 -32.00 14.69 16.37
N ILE A 91 -31.85 15.91 15.83
CA ILE A 91 -32.73 17.04 16.15
C ILE A 91 -34.18 16.75 15.74
N ALA A 92 -34.39 16.24 14.53
CA ALA A 92 -35.72 15.89 14.04
C ALA A 92 -36.38 14.81 14.90
N LEU A 93 -35.63 13.78 15.29
CA LEU A 93 -36.10 12.70 16.15
C LEU A 93 -36.49 13.22 17.54
N LEU A 94 -35.65 14.03 18.17
CA LEU A 94 -35.94 14.63 19.48
C LEU A 94 -37.19 15.51 19.42
N GLY A 95 -37.31 16.35 18.39
CA GLY A 95 -38.49 17.21 18.19
C GLY A 95 -39.78 16.40 18.03
N ALA A 96 -39.75 15.32 17.23
CA ALA A 96 -40.89 14.42 17.08
C ALA A 96 -41.27 13.73 18.39
N LEU A 97 -40.28 13.30 19.19
CA LEU A 97 -40.49 12.67 20.49
C LEU A 97 -41.14 13.63 21.49
N SER A 98 -40.66 14.87 21.56
CA SER A 98 -41.23 15.92 22.40
C SER A 98 -42.68 16.23 22.04
N LEU A 99 -43.00 16.32 20.74
CA LEU A 99 -44.36 16.56 20.27
C LEU A 99 -45.31 15.41 20.61
N ALA A 100 -44.85 14.16 20.44
CA ALA A 100 -45.63 12.97 20.77
C ALA A 100 -45.91 12.89 22.28
N PHE A 101 -44.92 13.19 23.12
CA PHE A 101 -45.07 13.22 24.58
C PHE A 101 -46.12 14.25 25.03
N PHE A 102 -46.10 15.45 24.45
CA PHE A 102 -47.05 16.52 24.79
C PHE A 102 -48.48 16.14 24.40
N ARG A 103 -48.67 15.45 23.27
CA ARG A 103 -49.99 15.01 22.78
C ARG A 103 -50.58 13.82 23.56
N PHE A 104 -49.75 13.01 24.21
CA PHE A 104 -50.21 11.90 25.06
C PHE A 104 -50.49 12.31 26.50
N SER A 105 -49.96 13.46 26.96
CA SER A 105 -50.04 13.92 28.35
C SER A 105 -51.09 15.02 28.58
N GLY A 106 -51.77 15.49 27.54
CA GLY A 106 -52.85 16.48 27.59
C GLY A 106 -54.14 15.92 27.03
#